data_AF-A0A968FP57-F1
#
_entry.id   AF-A0A968FP57-F1
#
_cell.length_a   1.000
_cell.length_b   1.000
_cell.length_c   1.000
_cell.angle_alpha   90.00
_cell.angle_beta   90.00
_cell.angle_gamma   90.00
#
_symmetry.space_group_name_H-M   'P 1'
#
loop_
_entity.id
_entity.type
_entity.pdbx_description
1 polymer ?
#
loop_
_entity_poly.entity_id
_entity_poly.type
_entity_poly.pdbx_seq_one_letter_code
_entity_poly.pdbx_strand_id
1 'polypeptide(L)'
;MTRYTHQSRHTLLRSRIDTLLFLILLFHLFQGTGWACDCGAPPTPRNELQVYDAVFLGTSHWKGESKLDPVEFQVEKAWKGVAGKIITVYGAAGDCSEIFDNNVSYLVYAFRLKKGKGYYTDHCARNSPAKFAEVEMKVLNWAVSGLTETEILKKLLDDWINREDSHIRYQAIILIHEMIAVHKVQVPTFKKPSQKTINALEDMARSNLYKVNSAANVILKLFKMK
;
A
#
# COMPACT_ATOMS: atom_id res chain seq x y z
N MET A 1 -5.84 80.18 -2.72
CA MET A 1 -5.18 79.05 -2.03
C MET A 1 -6.15 77.86 -2.01
N THR A 2 -5.63 76.63 -1.97
CA THR A 2 -6.32 75.31 -1.84
C THR A 2 -7.05 74.70 -3.06
N ARG A 3 -6.29 74.02 -3.93
CA ARG A 3 -6.72 72.85 -4.73
C ARG A 3 -5.56 71.87 -4.87
N TYR A 4 -5.26 71.05 -3.86
CA TYR A 4 -4.23 70.00 -3.98
C TYR A 4 -4.31 68.93 -2.87
N THR A 5 -5.43 68.19 -2.74
CA THR A 5 -5.46 67.01 -1.83
C THR A 5 -6.36 65.84 -2.26
N HIS A 6 -7.17 65.96 -3.32
CA HIS A 6 -8.12 64.88 -3.67
C HIS A 6 -7.57 63.83 -4.66
N GLN A 7 -6.55 64.16 -5.45
CA GLN A 7 -6.11 63.31 -6.57
C GLN A 7 -5.12 62.19 -6.19
N SER A 8 -4.49 62.26 -5.02
CA SER A 8 -3.46 61.29 -4.59
C SER A 8 -4.01 60.01 -3.94
N ARG A 9 -5.25 60.03 -3.41
CA ARG A 9 -5.84 58.85 -2.76
C ARG A 9 -6.30 57.79 -3.75
N HIS A 10 -6.82 58.19 -4.92
CA HIS A 10 -7.31 57.25 -5.93
C HIS A 10 -6.19 56.46 -6.63
N THR A 11 -5.03 57.08 -6.87
CA THR A 11 -3.86 56.40 -7.45
C THR A 11 -3.21 55.41 -6.48
N LEU A 12 -3.15 55.74 -5.19
CA LEU A 12 -2.66 54.84 -4.14
C LEU A 12 -3.59 53.63 -3.92
N LEU A 13 -4.91 53.85 -3.93
CA LEU A 13 -5.90 52.76 -3.83
C LEU A 13 -5.86 51.84 -5.05
N ARG A 14 -5.72 52.38 -6.26
CA ARG A 14 -5.61 51.60 -7.50
C ARG A 14 -4.34 50.73 -7.55
N SER A 15 -3.20 51.29 -7.17
CA SER A 15 -1.92 50.56 -7.08
C SER A 15 -1.97 49.39 -6.10
N ARG A 16 -2.69 49.52 -4.97
CA ARG A 16 -2.86 48.43 -4.01
C ARG A 16 -3.77 47.32 -4.52
N ILE A 17 -4.81 47.66 -5.28
CA ILE A 17 -5.71 46.68 -5.91
C ILE A 17 -4.96 45.89 -6.98
N ASP A 18 -4.19 46.57 -7.85
CA ASP A 18 -3.42 45.91 -8.91
C ASP A 18 -2.36 44.95 -8.33
N THR A 19 -1.70 45.34 -7.23
CA THR A 19 -0.73 44.49 -6.53
C THR A 19 -1.40 43.26 -5.91
N LEU A 20 -2.59 43.43 -5.31
CA LEU A 20 -3.38 42.33 -4.74
C LEU A 20 -3.85 41.35 -5.83
N LEU A 21 -4.32 41.87 -6.97
CA LEU A 21 -4.74 41.04 -8.11
C LEU A 21 -3.55 40.26 -8.70
N PHE A 22 -2.38 40.89 -8.79
CA PHE A 22 -1.16 40.23 -9.24
C PHE A 22 -0.71 39.09 -8.30
N LEU A 23 -0.81 39.30 -6.99
CA LEU A 23 -0.50 38.26 -5.99
C LEU A 23 -1.49 37.08 -6.04
N ILE A 24 -2.79 37.36 -6.24
CA ILE A 24 -3.81 36.31 -6.40
C ILE A 24 -3.56 35.51 -7.68
N LEU A 25 -3.20 36.18 -8.78
CA LEU A 25 -2.88 35.52 -10.05
C LEU A 25 -1.64 34.62 -9.92
N LEU A 26 -0.60 35.07 -9.22
CA LEU A 26 0.57 34.25 -8.90
C LEU A 26 0.18 33.02 -8.07
N PHE A 27 -0.71 33.16 -7.08
CA PHE A 27 -1.15 32.04 -6.25
C PHE A 27 -1.88 30.94 -7.05
N HIS A 28 -2.62 31.32 -8.10
CA HIS A 28 -3.27 30.35 -9.00
C HIS A 28 -2.29 29.65 -9.94
N LEU A 29 -1.17 30.29 -10.29
CA LEU A 29 -0.11 29.68 -11.10
C LEU A 29 0.75 28.67 -10.32
N PHE A 30 0.72 28.72 -8.99
CA PHE A 30 1.46 27.82 -8.09
C PHE A 30 0.57 26.82 -7.35
N GLN A 31 -0.59 26.44 -7.91
CA GLN A 31 -1.35 25.29 -7.41
C GLN A 31 -0.64 23.98 -7.80
N GLY A 32 0.46 23.67 -7.10
CA GLY A 32 1.03 22.34 -7.13
C GLY A 32 0.04 21.35 -6.52
N THR A 33 -0.24 20.25 -7.21
CA THR A 33 -1.00 19.14 -6.66
C THR A 33 -0.14 18.42 -5.64
N GLY A 34 -0.30 18.78 -4.37
CA GLY A 34 0.27 18.02 -3.27
C GLY A 34 -0.50 16.71 -3.11
N TRP A 35 0.01 15.62 -3.66
CA TRP A 35 -0.47 14.28 -3.33
C TRP A 35 0.03 13.95 -1.94
N ALA A 36 -0.86 13.99 -0.94
CA ALA A 36 -0.45 13.90 0.46
C ALA A 36 0.21 12.55 0.79
N CYS A 37 -0.15 11.47 0.06
CA CYS A 37 0.49 10.17 0.14
C CYS A 37 0.60 9.55 -1.26
N ASP A 38 1.79 9.52 -1.84
CA ASP A 38 2.09 8.70 -3.00
C ASP A 38 2.96 7.52 -2.55
N CYS A 39 2.32 6.39 -2.27
CA CYS A 39 2.98 5.20 -1.74
C CYS A 39 3.80 4.44 -2.79
N GLY A 40 3.76 4.85 -4.06
CA GLY A 40 4.29 4.07 -5.16
C GLY A 40 3.68 2.66 -5.21
N ALA A 41 4.35 1.76 -5.95
CA ALA A 41 3.99 0.34 -5.92
C ALA A 41 4.61 -0.33 -4.68
N PRO A 42 3.84 -1.11 -3.90
CA PRO A 42 4.33 -1.64 -2.64
C PRO A 42 5.48 -2.65 -2.86
N PRO A 43 6.56 -2.62 -2.06
CA PRO A 43 7.63 -3.61 -2.06
C PRO A 43 7.11 -5.04 -1.84
N THR A 44 7.81 -6.08 -2.28
CA THR A 44 7.40 -7.47 -2.03
C THR A 44 7.29 -7.77 -0.52
N PRO A 45 6.41 -8.70 -0.08
CA PRO A 45 6.27 -9.05 1.34
C PRO A 45 7.58 -9.47 2.03
N ARG A 46 8.48 -10.17 1.32
CA ARG A 46 9.79 -10.56 1.86
C ARG A 46 10.73 -9.36 2.03
N ASN A 47 10.79 -8.44 1.08
CA ASN A 47 11.51 -7.17 1.27
C ASN A 47 10.95 -6.37 2.46
N GLU A 48 9.62 -6.24 2.58
CA GLU A 48 9.06 -5.49 3.73
C GLU A 48 9.31 -6.15 5.07
N LEU A 49 9.31 -7.50 5.11
CA LEU A 49 9.73 -8.24 6.28
C LEU A 49 11.17 -7.89 6.72
N GLN A 50 12.05 -7.48 5.81
CA GLN A 50 13.40 -7.05 6.16
C GLN A 50 13.43 -5.61 6.69
N VAL A 51 12.60 -4.72 6.13
CA VAL A 51 12.57 -3.29 6.45
C VAL A 51 11.85 -3.01 7.78
N TYR A 52 10.65 -3.55 7.97
CA TYR A 52 9.84 -3.27 9.15
C TYR A 52 10.35 -3.99 10.40
N ASP A 53 10.24 -3.34 11.57
CA ASP A 53 10.69 -3.92 12.83
C ASP A 53 9.75 -5.02 13.35
N ALA A 54 8.47 -4.94 13.00
CA ALA A 54 7.42 -5.86 13.40
C ALA A 54 6.53 -6.22 12.21
N VAL A 55 6.23 -7.51 12.06
CA VAL A 55 5.26 -8.02 11.09
C VAL A 55 4.43 -9.09 11.78
N PHE A 56 3.13 -8.87 11.89
CA PHE A 56 2.25 -9.72 12.69
C PHE A 56 0.80 -9.72 12.19
N LEU A 57 0.07 -10.76 12.57
CA LEU A 57 -1.37 -10.87 12.45
C LEU A 57 -1.97 -10.59 13.83
N GLY A 58 -2.97 -9.72 13.90
CA GLY A 58 -3.70 -9.49 15.13
C GLY A 58 -5.04 -8.80 14.93
N THR A 59 -5.89 -8.94 15.94
CA THR A 59 -7.20 -8.29 15.98
C THR A 59 -7.10 -6.93 16.67
N SER A 60 -7.61 -5.90 16.01
CA SER A 60 -7.62 -4.51 16.48
C SER A 60 -8.65 -4.26 17.58
N HIS A 61 -8.27 -3.46 18.56
CA HIS A 61 -9.10 -2.94 19.64
C HIS A 61 -8.76 -1.48 19.90
N TRP A 62 -9.75 -0.59 19.74
CA TRP A 62 -9.54 0.83 20.01
C TRP A 62 -9.58 1.13 21.51
N LYS A 63 -8.69 2.00 21.97
CA LYS A 63 -8.67 2.48 23.35
C LYS A 63 -9.35 3.83 23.57
N GLY A 64 -9.60 4.60 22.51
CA GLY A 64 -10.18 5.93 22.59
C GLY A 64 -11.48 6.07 21.80
N GLU A 65 -12.00 7.30 21.74
CA GLU A 65 -13.23 7.64 21.03
C GLU A 65 -13.00 7.90 19.54
N SER A 66 -11.75 8.12 19.12
CA SER A 66 -11.39 8.43 17.74
C SER A 66 -10.68 7.27 17.04
N LYS A 67 -10.95 7.12 15.73
CA LYS A 67 -10.20 6.20 14.86
C LYS A 67 -8.71 6.58 14.70
N LEU A 68 -8.35 7.80 15.09
CA LEU A 68 -6.98 8.31 15.05
C LEU A 68 -6.20 8.02 16.34
N ASP A 69 -6.87 7.48 17.36
CA ASP A 69 -6.21 7.09 18.60
C ASP A 69 -5.35 5.83 18.39
N PRO A 70 -4.34 5.61 19.24
CA PRO A 70 -3.52 4.40 19.16
C PRO A 70 -4.38 3.15 19.28
N VAL A 71 -4.12 2.17 18.41
CA VAL A 71 -4.86 0.92 18.34
C VAL A 71 -4.09 -0.17 19.06
N GLU A 72 -4.75 -0.91 19.93
CA GLU A 72 -4.17 -2.13 20.48
C GLU A 72 -4.49 -3.31 19.59
N PHE A 73 -3.50 -4.18 19.41
CA PHE A 73 -3.67 -5.43 18.70
C PHE A 73 -3.49 -6.60 19.65
N GLN A 74 -4.49 -7.48 19.70
CA GLN A 74 -4.30 -8.82 20.20
C GLN A 74 -3.58 -9.64 19.15
N VAL A 75 -2.30 -9.91 19.37
CA VAL A 75 -1.42 -10.61 18.42
C VAL A 75 -1.77 -12.09 18.41
N GLU A 76 -2.11 -12.59 17.23
CA GLU A 76 -2.43 -14.00 16.95
C GLU A 76 -1.18 -14.74 16.46
N LYS A 77 -0.38 -14.08 15.62
CA LYS A 77 0.84 -14.64 15.03
C LYS A 77 1.84 -13.55 14.70
N ALA A 78 3.12 -13.85 14.86
CA ALA A 78 4.21 -12.94 14.50
C ALA A 78 5.16 -13.61 13.50
N TRP A 79 5.57 -12.86 12.49
CA TRP A 79 6.69 -13.22 11.61
C TRP A 79 7.98 -12.47 12.01
N LYS A 80 7.85 -11.30 12.66
CA LYS A 80 9.00 -10.52 13.12
C LYS A 80 8.64 -9.63 14.31
N GLY A 81 9.61 -9.43 15.21
CA GLY A 81 9.69 -8.26 16.10
C GLY A 81 8.82 -8.25 17.36
N VAL A 82 7.63 -8.85 17.32
CA VAL A 82 6.68 -8.81 18.43
C VAL A 82 6.76 -10.06 19.30
N ALA A 83 6.87 -9.87 20.61
CA ALA A 83 6.90 -10.94 21.61
C ALA A 83 5.71 -10.88 22.59
N GLY A 84 4.94 -9.79 22.58
CA GLY A 84 3.79 -9.57 23.45
C GLY A 84 2.47 -10.04 22.82
N LYS A 85 1.52 -10.45 23.66
CA LYS A 85 0.15 -10.79 23.23
C LYS A 85 -0.69 -9.56 22.88
N ILE A 86 -0.38 -8.42 23.48
CA ILE A 86 -1.02 -7.13 23.21
C ILE A 86 0.08 -6.13 22.87
N ILE A 87 -0.07 -5.44 21.75
CA ILE A 87 0.83 -4.38 21.33
C ILE A 87 0.05 -3.14 20.93
N THR A 88 0.60 -1.97 21.18
CA THR A 88 0.02 -0.69 20.74
C THR A 88 0.68 -0.23 19.45
N VAL A 89 -0.14 0.08 18.45
CA VAL A 89 0.27 0.62 17.15
C VAL A 89 -0.33 2.01 16.98
N TYR A 90 0.53 2.96 16.64
CA TYR A 90 0.18 4.35 16.36
C TYR A 90 0.08 4.54 14.84
N GLY A 91 -0.95 5.25 14.38
CA GLY A 91 -0.97 5.75 13.00
C GLY A 91 0.06 6.86 12.80
N ALA A 92 0.54 7.02 11.57
CA ALA A 92 1.33 8.19 11.19
C ALA A 92 0.51 9.49 11.32
N ALA A 93 1.19 10.62 11.48
CA ALA A 93 0.51 11.91 11.56
C ALA A 93 0.02 12.38 10.19
N GLY A 94 -1.14 13.05 10.16
CA GLY A 94 -1.70 13.68 8.96
C GLY A 94 -2.39 12.70 8.01
N ASP A 95 -2.38 13.03 6.73
CA ASP A 95 -3.20 12.34 5.71
C ASP A 95 -2.74 10.89 5.42
N CYS A 96 -1.54 10.49 5.84
CA CYS A 96 -1.01 9.13 5.66
C CYS A 96 -1.21 8.24 6.89
N SER A 97 -2.08 8.63 7.82
CA SER A 97 -2.45 7.77 8.94
C SER A 97 -3.14 6.51 8.43
N GLU A 98 -2.69 5.35 8.91
CA GLU A 98 -3.44 4.11 8.77
C GLU A 98 -4.69 4.16 9.67
N ILE A 99 -5.80 3.61 9.19
CA ILE A 99 -7.05 3.52 9.95
C ILE A 99 -7.49 2.06 10.02
N PHE A 100 -7.50 1.51 11.23
CA PHE A 100 -7.96 0.16 11.47
C PHE A 100 -9.41 0.17 11.94
N ASP A 101 -10.26 -0.68 11.39
CA ASP A 101 -11.61 -0.90 11.93
C ASP A 101 -11.54 -1.69 13.23
N ASN A 102 -12.44 -1.43 14.17
CA ASN A 102 -12.46 -2.10 15.47
C ASN A 102 -12.88 -3.57 15.34
N ASN A 103 -12.26 -4.47 16.11
CA ASN A 103 -12.52 -5.91 16.13
C ASN A 103 -12.34 -6.60 14.77
N VAL A 104 -11.38 -6.14 13.96
CA VAL A 104 -11.03 -6.75 12.68
C VAL A 104 -9.59 -7.27 12.76
N SER A 105 -9.34 -8.46 12.21
CA SER A 105 -7.99 -9.03 12.14
C SER A 105 -7.25 -8.46 10.94
N TYR A 106 -6.01 -8.01 11.16
CA TYR A 106 -5.14 -7.40 10.16
C TYR A 106 -3.76 -8.06 10.13
N LEU A 107 -3.20 -8.20 8.93
CA LEU A 107 -1.76 -8.27 8.74
C LEU A 107 -1.20 -6.85 8.85
N VAL A 108 -0.27 -6.65 9.76
CA VAL A 108 0.31 -5.34 10.08
C VAL A 108 1.83 -5.36 9.93
N TYR A 109 2.36 -4.36 9.25
CA TYR A 109 3.78 -4.04 9.14
C TYR A 109 4.04 -2.74 9.91
N ALA A 110 4.92 -2.77 10.90
CA ALA A 110 5.11 -1.61 11.77
C ALA A 110 6.57 -1.42 12.19
N PHE A 111 6.98 -0.16 12.27
CA PHE A 111 8.28 0.25 12.78
C PHE A 111 8.20 0.40 14.30
N ARG A 112 9.28 0.07 14.98
CA ARG A 112 9.39 0.30 16.42
C ARG A 112 9.55 1.79 16.66
N LEU A 113 8.83 2.32 17.64
CA LEU A 113 9.05 3.71 18.06
C LEU A 113 10.48 3.88 18.58
N LYS A 114 11.20 4.88 18.06
CA LYS A 114 12.58 5.20 18.51
C LYS A 114 12.64 5.59 19.99
N LYS A 115 11.56 6.19 20.51
CA LYS A 115 11.41 6.59 21.91
C LYS A 115 10.06 6.09 22.42
N GLY A 116 10.06 5.40 23.55
CA GLY A 116 8.84 4.85 24.17
C GLY A 116 8.61 3.37 23.89
N LYS A 117 7.39 2.91 24.21
CA LYS A 117 6.94 1.53 23.96
C LYS A 117 5.90 1.55 22.83
N GLY A 118 5.93 0.54 21.98
CA GLY A 118 4.97 0.38 20.89
C GLY A 118 5.58 0.52 19.51
N TYR A 119 4.71 0.56 18.51
CA TYR A 119 5.05 0.57 17.09
C TYR A 119 4.27 1.66 16.37
N TYR A 120 4.71 2.09 15.21
CA TYR A 120 3.94 2.96 14.34
C TYR A 120 3.86 2.37 12.94
N THR A 121 2.80 2.73 12.23
CA THR A 121 2.59 2.38 10.83
C THR A 121 1.93 3.54 10.09
N ASP A 122 2.02 3.52 8.77
CA ASP A 122 1.36 4.45 7.87
C ASP A 122 0.53 3.69 6.83
N HIS A 123 -0.24 4.46 6.05
CA HIS A 123 -1.08 3.96 4.96
C HIS A 123 -0.31 3.34 3.79
N CYS A 124 0.98 3.66 3.65
CA CYS A 124 1.82 3.12 2.59
C CYS A 124 2.45 1.77 2.95
N ALA A 125 2.40 1.39 4.23
CA ALA A 125 2.70 0.05 4.66
C ALA A 125 1.74 -0.96 4.01
N ARG A 126 2.18 -2.22 3.92
CA ARG A 126 1.39 -3.32 3.36
C ARG A 126 0.29 -3.83 4.30
N ASN A 127 -0.26 -2.95 5.15
CA ASN A 127 -1.32 -3.32 6.07
C ASN A 127 -2.56 -3.77 5.30
N SER A 128 -3.20 -4.83 5.77
CA SER A 128 -4.38 -5.33 5.10
C SER A 128 -5.25 -6.17 6.04
N PRO A 129 -6.59 -6.07 5.96
CA PRO A 129 -7.46 -7.02 6.63
C PRO A 129 -7.05 -8.45 6.30
N ALA A 130 -7.04 -9.34 7.29
CA ALA A 130 -6.53 -10.71 7.17
C ALA A 130 -7.17 -11.48 6.00
N LYS A 131 -8.47 -11.26 5.76
CA LYS A 131 -9.22 -11.83 4.63
C LYS A 131 -8.67 -11.47 3.25
N PHE A 132 -7.92 -10.38 3.13
CA PHE A 132 -7.29 -9.94 1.88
C PHE A 132 -5.78 -10.22 1.83
N ALA A 133 -5.21 -10.72 2.93
CA ALA A 133 -3.79 -10.99 3.10
C ALA A 133 -3.46 -12.49 3.17
N GLU A 134 -4.38 -13.38 2.85
CA GLU A 134 -4.20 -14.83 3.01
C GLU A 134 -3.02 -15.39 2.21
N VAL A 135 -2.86 -14.94 0.96
CA VAL A 135 -1.69 -15.32 0.15
C VAL A 135 -0.42 -14.68 0.67
N GLU A 136 -0.50 -13.42 1.10
CA GLU A 136 0.65 -12.70 1.65
C GLU A 136 1.17 -13.37 2.93
N MET A 137 0.28 -13.81 3.82
CA MET A 137 0.65 -14.57 5.02
C MET A 137 1.35 -15.90 4.69
N LYS A 138 1.01 -16.55 3.56
CA LYS A 138 1.74 -17.74 3.08
C LYS A 138 3.13 -17.36 2.58
N VAL A 139 3.23 -16.28 1.81
CA VAL A 139 4.52 -15.74 1.35
C VAL A 139 5.42 -15.39 2.54
N LEU A 140 4.88 -14.77 3.59
CA LEU A 140 5.61 -14.47 4.82
C LEU A 140 6.10 -15.74 5.53
N ASN A 141 5.29 -16.82 5.57
CA ASN A 141 5.74 -18.10 6.12
C ASN A 141 6.94 -18.68 5.33
N TRP A 142 6.90 -18.58 4.00
CA TRP A 142 8.01 -19.04 3.15
C TRP A 142 9.25 -18.15 3.29
N ALA A 143 9.05 -16.84 3.45
CA ALA A 143 10.13 -15.88 3.64
C ALA A 143 10.89 -16.16 4.96
N VAL A 144 10.17 -16.36 6.08
CA VAL A 144 10.80 -16.69 7.36
C VAL A 144 11.43 -18.08 7.38
N SER A 145 10.99 -19.01 6.53
CA SER A 145 11.64 -20.31 6.35
C SER A 145 12.87 -20.25 5.41
N GLY A 146 13.26 -19.06 4.95
CA GLY A 146 14.50 -18.84 4.21
C GLY A 146 14.40 -18.80 2.69
N LEU A 147 13.22 -18.97 2.10
CA LEU A 147 13.08 -19.03 0.63
C LEU A 147 13.35 -17.68 -0.04
N THR A 148 14.18 -17.66 -1.08
CA THR A 148 14.46 -16.49 -1.91
C THR A 148 13.22 -15.98 -2.66
N GLU A 149 13.27 -14.74 -3.17
CA GLU A 149 12.18 -14.17 -4.00
C GLU A 149 11.82 -15.06 -5.19
N THR A 150 12.81 -15.64 -5.87
CA THR A 150 12.59 -16.54 -7.01
C THR A 150 11.93 -17.86 -6.61
N GLU A 151 12.30 -18.43 -5.45
CA GLU A 151 11.66 -19.65 -4.93
C GLU A 151 10.23 -19.40 -4.45
N ILE A 152 10.00 -18.25 -3.80
CA ILE A 152 8.65 -17.78 -3.44
C ILE A 152 7.81 -17.61 -4.69
N LEU A 153 8.33 -16.94 -5.71
CA LEU A 153 7.61 -16.71 -6.97
C LEU A 153 7.25 -18.04 -7.64
N LYS A 154 8.18 -19.00 -7.65
CA LYS A 154 7.94 -20.35 -8.17
C LYS A 154 6.78 -21.02 -7.44
N LYS A 155 6.83 -21.05 -6.10
CA LYS A 155 5.75 -21.63 -5.29
C LYS A 155 4.42 -20.93 -5.50
N LEU A 156 4.43 -19.61 -5.58
CA LEU A 156 3.22 -18.83 -5.76
C LEU A 156 2.57 -19.10 -7.13
N LEU A 157 3.38 -19.22 -8.18
CA LEU A 157 2.92 -19.63 -9.51
C LEU A 157 2.34 -21.05 -9.50
N ASP A 158 3.03 -22.00 -8.89
CA ASP A 158 2.57 -23.39 -8.78
C ASP A 158 1.25 -23.48 -8.00
N ASP A 159 1.14 -22.77 -6.87
CA ASP A 159 -0.08 -22.69 -6.07
C ASP A 159 -1.23 -22.04 -6.86
N TRP A 160 -0.95 -20.94 -7.56
CA TRP A 160 -1.94 -20.21 -8.34
C TRP A 160 -2.49 -21.05 -9.51
N ILE A 161 -1.64 -21.78 -10.24
CA ILE A 161 -2.03 -22.65 -11.36
C ILE A 161 -3.03 -23.73 -10.91
N ASN A 162 -2.83 -24.29 -9.73
CA ASN A 162 -3.54 -25.48 -9.25
C ASN A 162 -4.74 -25.16 -8.34
N ARG A 163 -4.88 -23.94 -7.85
CA ARG A 163 -5.93 -23.56 -6.90
C ARG A 163 -7.26 -23.34 -7.61
N GLU A 164 -8.40 -23.67 -7.00
CA GLU A 164 -9.74 -23.38 -7.59
C GLU A 164 -10.41 -22.13 -7.03
N ASP A 165 -10.10 -21.78 -5.78
CA ASP A 165 -10.64 -20.59 -5.10
C ASP A 165 -10.31 -19.29 -5.85
N SER A 166 -11.34 -18.57 -6.30
CA SER A 166 -11.22 -17.35 -7.10
C SER A 166 -10.66 -16.17 -6.31
N HIS A 167 -11.00 -16.05 -5.02
CA HIS A 167 -10.52 -14.98 -4.14
C HIS A 167 -9.03 -15.09 -3.88
N ILE A 168 -8.57 -16.31 -3.59
CA ILE A 168 -7.14 -16.55 -3.37
C ILE A 168 -6.35 -16.46 -4.69
N ARG A 169 -6.94 -16.87 -5.83
CA ARG A 169 -6.35 -16.63 -7.16
C ARG A 169 -6.13 -15.15 -7.41
N TYR A 170 -7.08 -14.30 -7.01
CA TYR A 170 -7.01 -12.85 -7.15
C TYR A 170 -5.86 -12.25 -6.33
N GLN A 171 -5.74 -12.64 -5.06
CA GLN A 171 -4.62 -12.19 -4.22
C GLN A 171 -3.27 -12.64 -4.79
N ALA A 172 -3.18 -13.89 -5.25
CA ALA A 172 -1.95 -14.44 -5.80
C ALA A 172 -1.55 -13.76 -7.11
N ILE A 173 -2.48 -13.48 -8.02
CA ILE A 173 -2.14 -12.81 -9.30
C ILE A 173 -1.60 -11.40 -9.09
N ILE A 174 -2.14 -10.66 -8.12
CA ILE A 174 -1.64 -9.32 -7.74
C ILE A 174 -0.21 -9.41 -7.20
N LEU A 175 0.04 -10.32 -6.25
CA LEU A 175 1.38 -10.51 -5.70
C LEU A 175 2.39 -10.97 -6.77
N ILE A 176 2.01 -11.89 -7.66
CA ILE A 176 2.86 -12.29 -8.80
C ILE A 176 3.20 -11.08 -9.67
N HIS A 177 2.21 -10.23 -9.97
CA HIS A 177 2.45 -9.01 -10.75
C HIS A 177 3.38 -8.04 -10.04
N GLU A 178 3.21 -7.81 -8.74
CA GLU A 178 4.12 -7.00 -7.94
C GLU A 178 5.55 -7.54 -8.03
N MET A 179 5.75 -8.85 -7.81
CA MET A 179 7.08 -9.47 -7.87
C MET A 179 7.73 -9.33 -9.25
N ILE A 180 7.00 -9.59 -10.34
CA ILE A 180 7.58 -9.65 -11.69
C ILE A 180 7.65 -8.28 -12.36
N ALA A 181 6.52 -7.57 -12.41
CA ALA A 181 6.41 -6.35 -13.19
C ALA A 181 7.05 -5.16 -12.49
N VAL A 182 6.90 -5.07 -11.16
CA VAL A 182 7.42 -3.96 -10.35
C VAL A 182 8.84 -4.27 -9.89
N HIS A 183 9.03 -5.39 -9.19
CA HIS A 183 10.31 -5.70 -8.53
C HIS A 183 11.28 -6.51 -9.37
N LYS A 184 10.91 -6.81 -10.63
CA LYS A 184 11.76 -7.50 -11.62
C LYS A 184 12.34 -8.83 -11.11
N VAL A 185 11.61 -9.52 -10.22
CA VAL A 185 12.01 -10.84 -9.74
C VAL A 185 12.16 -11.79 -10.93
N GLN A 186 13.30 -12.47 -10.99
CA GLN A 186 13.60 -13.37 -12.10
C GLN A 186 12.55 -14.50 -12.15
N VAL A 187 11.92 -14.63 -13.32
CA VAL A 187 10.86 -15.61 -13.53
C VAL A 187 11.47 -17.01 -13.68
N PRO A 188 11.12 -17.97 -12.81
CA PRO A 188 11.64 -19.32 -12.88
C PRO A 188 11.07 -20.08 -14.08
N THR A 189 11.71 -21.19 -14.44
CA THR A 189 11.13 -22.15 -15.38
C THR A 189 9.96 -22.90 -14.72
N PHE A 190 8.78 -22.84 -15.33
CA PHE A 190 7.57 -23.53 -14.88
C PHE A 190 6.94 -24.35 -16.02
N LYS A 191 6.10 -25.32 -15.66
CA LYS A 191 5.31 -26.11 -16.61
C LYS A 191 4.20 -25.25 -17.22
N LYS A 192 3.91 -25.45 -18.50
CA LYS A 192 2.77 -24.78 -19.17
C LYS A 192 1.47 -25.12 -18.41
N PRO A 193 0.62 -24.13 -18.09
CA PRO A 193 -0.60 -24.33 -17.34
C PRO A 193 -1.65 -25.04 -18.20
N SER A 194 -2.66 -25.62 -17.55
CA SER A 194 -3.78 -26.25 -18.24
C SER A 194 -4.56 -25.26 -19.10
N GLN A 195 -5.28 -25.72 -20.13
CA GLN A 195 -6.16 -24.85 -20.92
C GLN A 195 -7.25 -24.18 -20.07
N LYS A 196 -7.77 -24.88 -19.04
CA LYS A 196 -8.71 -24.31 -18.05
C LYS A 196 -8.10 -23.09 -17.35
N THR A 197 -6.83 -23.19 -16.95
CA THR A 197 -6.08 -22.09 -16.31
C THR A 197 -5.83 -20.94 -17.28
N ILE A 198 -5.49 -21.23 -18.55
CA ILE A 198 -5.30 -20.21 -19.58
C ILE A 198 -6.61 -19.45 -19.83
N ASN A 199 -7.73 -20.16 -19.99
CA ASN A 199 -9.03 -19.51 -20.20
C ASN A 199 -9.39 -18.60 -19.02
N ALA A 200 -9.15 -19.05 -17.78
CA ALA A 200 -9.37 -18.23 -16.59
C ALA A 200 -8.49 -16.96 -16.56
N LEU A 201 -7.24 -17.03 -17.04
CA LEU A 201 -6.40 -15.85 -17.21
C LEU A 201 -6.94 -14.89 -18.25
N GLU A 202 -7.42 -15.41 -19.38
CA GLU A 202 -7.99 -14.58 -20.43
C GLU A 202 -9.28 -13.89 -19.96
N ASP A 203 -10.10 -14.55 -19.14
CA ASP A 203 -11.24 -13.94 -18.46
C ASP A 203 -10.80 -12.81 -17.51
N MET A 204 -9.78 -13.06 -16.67
CA MET A 204 -9.21 -12.03 -15.79
C MET A 204 -8.59 -10.86 -16.57
N ALA A 205 -7.94 -11.14 -17.70
CA ALA A 205 -7.39 -10.14 -18.61
C ALA A 205 -8.47 -9.34 -19.35
N ARG A 206 -9.74 -9.74 -19.29
CA ARG A 206 -10.90 -8.95 -19.76
C ARG A 206 -11.60 -8.20 -18.63
N SER A 207 -11.16 -8.35 -17.38
CA SER A 207 -11.74 -7.63 -16.25
C SER A 207 -11.55 -6.12 -16.41
N ASN A 208 -12.57 -5.35 -16.00
CA ASN A 208 -12.48 -3.88 -15.90
C ASN A 208 -11.60 -3.42 -14.72
N LEU A 209 -11.20 -4.36 -13.85
CA LEU A 209 -10.29 -4.05 -12.75
C LEU A 209 -8.86 -3.96 -13.28
N TYR A 210 -8.35 -2.73 -13.44
CA TYR A 210 -7.03 -2.45 -14.02
C TYR A 210 -5.90 -3.31 -13.45
N LYS A 211 -5.82 -3.46 -12.11
CA LYS A 211 -4.78 -4.28 -11.47
C LYS A 211 -4.85 -5.75 -11.88
N VAL A 212 -6.05 -6.29 -12.00
CA VAL A 212 -6.31 -7.69 -12.40
C VAL A 212 -5.97 -7.90 -13.86
N ASN A 213 -6.45 -6.97 -14.71
CA ASN A 213 -6.17 -6.97 -16.13
C ASN A 213 -4.66 -6.94 -16.39
N SER A 214 -3.95 -5.99 -15.78
CA SER A 214 -2.49 -5.86 -15.89
C SER A 214 -1.78 -7.12 -15.42
N ALA A 215 -2.15 -7.63 -14.24
CA ALA A 215 -1.56 -8.83 -13.67
C ALA A 215 -1.77 -10.07 -14.54
N ALA A 216 -2.99 -10.29 -15.04
CA ALA A 216 -3.31 -11.38 -15.95
C ALA A 216 -2.55 -11.27 -17.27
N ASN A 217 -2.42 -10.06 -17.83
CA ASN A 217 -1.65 -9.83 -19.05
C ASN A 217 -0.15 -10.11 -18.88
N VAL A 218 0.43 -9.75 -17.73
CA VAL A 218 1.82 -10.11 -17.41
C VAL A 218 1.98 -11.62 -17.41
N ILE A 219 1.11 -12.34 -16.69
CA ILE A 219 1.18 -13.81 -16.60
C ILE A 219 0.97 -14.47 -17.98
N LEU A 220 0.00 -14.01 -18.77
CA LEU A 220 -0.23 -14.52 -20.14
C LEU A 220 1.00 -14.34 -21.03
N LYS A 221 1.68 -13.18 -20.96
CA LYS A 221 2.93 -12.95 -21.69
C LYS A 221 4.01 -13.95 -21.27
N LEU A 222 4.17 -14.20 -19.97
CA LEU A 222 5.14 -15.19 -19.47
C LEU A 222 4.89 -16.59 -20.03
N PHE A 223 3.63 -17.00 -20.17
CA PHE A 223 3.27 -18.30 -20.74
C PHE A 223 3.35 -18.36 -22.27
N LYS A 224 3.22 -17.23 -22.98
CA LYS A 224 3.28 -17.14 -24.44
C LYS A 224 4.67 -16.86 -25.01
N MET A 225 5.63 -16.44 -24.18
CA MET A 225 7.04 -16.23 -24.57
C MET A 225 7.89 -17.52 -24.58
N LYS A 226 7.30 -18.68 -24.27
CA LYS A 226 7.97 -19.99 -24.28
C LYS A 226 7.32 -20.95 -25.26
#